data_AF-A0A8J8B4M4-F1
#
_entry.id   AF-A0A8J8B4M4-F1
#
_cell.length_a   1.000
_cell.length_b   1.000
_cell.length_c   1.000
_cell.angle_alpha   90.00
_cell.angle_beta   90.00
_cell.angle_gamma   90.00
#
_symmetry.space_group_name_H-M   'P 1'
#
loop_
_entity.id
_entity.type
_entity.pdbx_description
1 polymer ?
#
loop_
_entity_poly.entity_id
_entity_poly.type
_entity_poly.pdbx_seq_one_letter_code
_entity_poly.pdbx_strand_id
1 'polypeptide(L)'
;MKRPLCDIMLCDELARNYLPRMRAELVCRLVQKQGVRQSEVSRRLGISRAAISQYLSRKRGSGDLELSDDMAEMLDRWAFTVMNDGSGSITICDICRCAKKERR
;
A
#
# COMPACT_ATOMS: atom_id res chain seq x y z
N MET A 1 -16.08 -13.65 -24.98
CA MET A 1 -15.66 -12.33 -24.44
C MET A 1 -15.21 -12.54 -23.00
N LYS A 2 -13.95 -12.26 -22.66
CA LYS A 2 -13.46 -12.40 -21.27
C LYS A 2 -14.14 -11.31 -20.42
N ARG A 3 -14.88 -11.70 -19.37
CA ARG A 3 -15.50 -10.77 -18.40
C ARG A 3 -14.46 -9.74 -17.92
N PRO A 4 -14.82 -8.46 -17.69
CA PRO A 4 -13.87 -7.52 -17.15
C PRO A 4 -13.40 -8.05 -15.80
N LEU A 5 -12.08 -8.23 -15.65
CA LEU A 5 -11.43 -8.69 -14.43
C LEU A 5 -11.54 -7.67 -13.28
N CYS A 6 -12.34 -6.61 -13.42
CA CYS A 6 -12.49 -5.51 -12.48
C CYS A 6 -13.98 -5.20 -12.39
N ASP A 7 -14.62 -5.61 -11.30
CA ASP A 7 -15.99 -5.25 -10.97
C ASP A 7 -16.03 -4.54 -9.60
N ILE A 8 -17.16 -3.90 -9.29
CA ILE A 8 -17.31 -3.10 -8.08
C ILE A 8 -17.17 -3.92 -6.80
N MET A 9 -17.57 -5.19 -6.81
CA MET A 9 -17.49 -6.05 -5.62
C MET A 9 -16.03 -6.38 -5.28
N LEU A 10 -15.24 -6.71 -6.30
CA LEU A 10 -13.82 -6.93 -6.18
C LEU A 10 -13.07 -5.66 -5.77
N CYS A 11 -13.41 -4.51 -6.38
CA CYS A 11 -12.81 -3.22 -6.00
C CYS A 11 -13.12 -2.85 -4.55
N ASP A 12 -14.35 -3.05 -4.10
CA ASP A 12 -14.77 -2.81 -2.72
C ASP A 12 -13.99 -3.68 -1.74
N GLU A 13 -13.84 -4.97 -2.05
CA GLU A 13 -13.07 -5.89 -1.22
C GLU A 13 -11.61 -5.46 -1.11
N LEU A 14 -10.98 -5.12 -2.23
CA LEU A 14 -9.61 -4.62 -2.26
C LEU A 14 -9.45 -3.32 -1.49
N ALA A 15 -10.40 -2.40 -1.65
CA ALA A 15 -10.38 -1.10 -0.98
C ALA A 15 -10.55 -1.23 0.53
N ARG A 16 -11.37 -2.18 1.00
CA ARG A 16 -11.62 -2.42 2.42
C ARG A 16 -10.51 -3.24 3.09
N ASN A 17 -9.99 -4.26 2.41
CA ASN A 17 -9.12 -5.25 3.05
C ASN A 17 -7.65 -5.05 2.70
N TYR A 18 -7.31 -4.76 1.44
CA TYR A 18 -5.91 -4.72 0.99
C TYR A 18 -5.33 -3.31 1.06
N LEU A 19 -6.01 -2.30 0.51
CA LEU A 19 -5.47 -0.93 0.48
C LEU A 19 -5.06 -0.41 1.86
N PRO A 20 -5.82 -0.61 2.95
CA PRO A 20 -5.43 -0.12 4.26
C PRO A 20 -4.18 -0.86 4.80
N ARG A 21 -4.09 -2.18 4.60
CA ARG A 21 -2.96 -3.01 5.04
C ARG A 21 -1.69 -2.68 4.28
N MET A 22 -1.80 -2.52 2.95
CA MET A 22 -0.67 -2.13 2.11
C MET A 22 -0.16 -0.72 2.43
N ARG A 23 -1.06 0.23 2.69
CA ARG A 23 -0.66 1.56 3.18
C ARG A 23 0.03 1.50 4.54
N ALA A 24 -0.45 0.66 5.44
CA ALA A 24 0.21 0.44 6.73
C ALA A 24 1.63 -0.10 6.53
N GLU A 25 1.78 -1.11 5.66
CA GLU A 25 3.09 -1.69 5.37
C GLU A 25 4.05 -0.71 4.69
N LEU A 26 3.58 0.08 3.72
CA LEU A 26 4.36 1.15 3.10
C LEU A 26 4.88 2.15 4.16
N VAL A 27 3.98 2.61 5.05
CA VAL A 27 4.33 3.56 6.11
C VAL A 27 5.32 2.94 7.09
N CYS A 28 5.14 1.68 7.48
CA CYS A 28 6.09 0.95 8.32
C CYS A 28 7.47 0.83 7.66
N ARG A 29 7.53 0.51 6.37
CA ARG A 29 8.81 0.43 5.62
C ARG A 29 9.53 1.78 5.64
N LEU A 30 8.84 2.86 5.29
CA LEU A 30 9.43 4.20 5.25
C LEU A 30 9.91 4.65 6.63
N VAL A 31 9.08 4.51 7.67
CA VAL A 31 9.39 5.07 9.00
C VAL A 31 10.27 4.14 9.83
N GLN A 32 9.91 2.87 9.96
CA GLN A 32 10.57 1.94 10.87
C GLN A 32 11.79 1.27 10.24
N LYS A 33 11.72 0.90 8.95
CA LYS A 33 12.84 0.22 8.28
C LYS A 33 13.85 1.19 7.67
N GLN A 34 13.38 2.28 7.06
CA GLN A 34 14.25 3.28 6.40
C GLN A 34 14.54 4.53 7.25
N GLY A 35 13.92 4.66 8.43
CA GLY A 35 14.19 5.77 9.35
C GLY A 35 13.65 7.13 8.91
N VAL A 36 12.75 7.18 7.93
CA VAL A 36 12.16 8.44 7.44
C VAL A 36 11.25 9.05 8.49
N ARG A 37 11.38 10.35 8.75
CA ARG A 37 10.54 11.07 9.72
C ARG A 37 9.07 11.04 9.31
N GLN A 38 8.16 10.77 10.25
CA GLN A 38 6.71 10.74 10.00
C GLN A 38 6.19 12.03 9.34
N SER A 39 6.75 13.19 9.68
CA SER A 39 6.41 14.48 9.07
C SER A 39 6.73 14.54 7.58
N GLU A 40 7.83 13.91 7.17
CA GLU A 40 8.25 13.85 5.78
C GLU A 40 7.38 12.87 4.98
N VAL A 41 7.11 11.69 5.54
CA VAL A 41 6.19 10.72 4.94
C VAL A 41 4.78 11.32 4.79
N SER A 42 4.31 12.06 5.79
CA SER A 42 3.04 12.81 5.75
C SER A 42 2.99 13.81 4.59
N ARG A 43 4.07 14.59 4.40
CA ARG A 43 4.20 15.56 3.30
C ARG A 43 4.17 14.87 1.94
N ARG A 44 4.98 13.83 1.75
CA ARG A 44 5.13 13.11 0.48
C ARG A 44 3.86 12.34 0.08
N LEU A 45 3.16 11.75 1.05
CA LEU A 45 1.91 11.02 0.78
C LEU A 45 0.67 11.93 0.75
N GLY A 46 0.79 13.22 1.09
CA GLY A 46 -0.35 14.14 1.14
C GLY A 46 -1.41 13.76 2.18
N ILE A 47 -1.03 13.11 3.28
CA ILE A 47 -1.94 12.70 4.37
C ILE A 47 -1.45 13.25 5.72
N SER A 48 -2.34 13.32 6.71
CA SER A 48 -1.98 13.88 8.02
C SER A 48 -0.98 13.02 8.80
N ARG A 49 -0.16 13.65 9.65
CA ARG A 49 0.69 12.92 10.63
C ARG A 49 -0.11 11.97 11.52
N ALA A 50 -1.35 12.33 11.85
CA ALA A 50 -2.25 11.44 12.58
C ALA A 50 -2.59 10.17 11.79
N ALA A 51 -2.81 10.28 10.46
CA ALA A 51 -3.01 9.11 9.62
C ALA A 51 -1.76 8.21 9.59
N ILE A 52 -0.56 8.79 9.50
CA ILE A 52 0.72 8.05 9.60
C ILE A 52 0.81 7.29 10.94
N SER A 53 0.56 7.96 12.06
CA SER A 53 0.55 7.32 13.38
C SER A 53 -0.49 6.20 13.49
N GLN A 54 -1.67 6.36 12.89
CA GLN A 54 -2.71 5.32 12.87
C GLN A 54 -2.33 4.11 12.02
N TYR A 55 -1.57 4.30 10.95
CA TYR A 55 -1.01 3.20 10.16
C TYR A 55 0.09 2.45 10.93
N LEU A 56 1.01 3.18 11.57
CA LEU A 56 2.10 2.60 12.37
C LEU A 56 1.59 1.79 13.57
N SER A 57 0.56 2.29 14.25
CA SER A 57 -0.10 1.59 15.36
C SER A 57 -1.08 0.50 14.90
N ARG A 58 -1.19 0.25 13.58
CA ARG A 58 -2.15 -0.67 12.96
C ARG A 58 -3.62 -0.39 13.31
N LYS A 59 -3.95 0.79 13.87
CA LYS A 59 -5.35 1.25 14.01
C LYS A 59 -6.05 1.35 12.65
N ARG A 60 -5.29 1.63 11.59
CA ARG A 60 -5.68 1.44 10.19
C ARG A 60 -4.79 0.37 9.56
N GLY A 61 -5.38 -0.50 8.73
CA GLY A 61 -4.64 -1.59 8.10
C GLY A 61 -4.21 -2.68 9.09
N SER A 62 -5.04 -2.93 10.10
CA SER A 62 -4.92 -4.08 11.00
C SER A 62 -5.12 -5.40 10.25
N GLY A 63 -4.55 -6.45 10.82
CA GLY A 63 -4.60 -7.82 10.29
C GLY A 63 -3.38 -8.16 9.47
N ASP A 64 -3.14 -9.46 9.34
CA ASP A 64 -2.00 -9.96 8.61
C ASP A 64 -2.16 -9.73 7.11
N LEU A 65 -1.06 -9.34 6.48
CA LEU A 65 -0.91 -9.26 5.05
C LEU A 65 0.18 -10.25 4.71
N GLU A 66 -0.19 -11.37 4.08
CA GLU A 66 0.80 -12.28 3.53
C GLU A 66 1.54 -11.54 2.41
N LEU A 67 2.81 -11.25 2.67
CA LEU A 67 3.69 -10.54 1.76
C LEU A 67 4.42 -11.59 0.93
N SER A 68 3.85 -11.93 -0.23
CA SER A 68 4.62 -12.63 -1.25
C SER A 68 5.76 -11.77 -1.77
N ASP A 69 6.72 -12.39 -2.44
CA ASP A 69 7.86 -11.70 -3.04
C ASP A 69 7.40 -10.62 -4.04
N ASP A 70 6.41 -10.93 -4.89
CA ASP A 70 5.80 -10.00 -5.84
C ASP A 70 5.20 -8.76 -5.13
N MET A 71 4.51 -8.98 -4.01
CA MET A 71 3.89 -7.91 -3.25
C MET A 71 4.94 -7.08 -2.49
N ALA A 72 5.95 -7.75 -1.93
CA ALA A 72 7.05 -7.10 -1.24
C ALA A 72 7.84 -6.21 -2.19
N GLU A 73 8.17 -6.68 -3.39
CA GLU A 73 8.87 -5.90 -4.41
C GLU A 73 8.03 -4.70 -4.86
N MET A 74 6.71 -4.88 -5.04
CA MET A 74 5.84 -3.77 -5.38
C MET A 74 5.80 -2.69 -4.28
N LEU A 75 5.77 -3.09 -3.00
CA LEU A 75 5.85 -2.16 -1.88
C LEU A 75 7.18 -1.41 -1.81
N ASP A 76 8.29 -2.07 -2.14
CA ASP A 76 9.60 -1.40 -2.20
C ASP A 76 9.68 -0.40 -3.36
N ARG A 77 9.15 -0.77 -4.54
CA ARG A 77 9.00 0.17 -5.66
C ARG A 77 8.10 1.35 -5.29
N TRP A 78 7.03 1.11 -4.54
CA TRP A 78 6.15 2.18 -4.05
C TRP A 78 6.90 3.11 -3.10
N ALA A 79 7.61 2.56 -2.11
CA ALA A 79 8.41 3.33 -1.16
C ALA A 79 9.47 4.19 -1.87
N PHE A 80 10.20 3.59 -2.82
CA PHE A 80 11.18 4.29 -3.63
C PHE A 80 10.57 5.46 -4.41
N THR A 81 9.40 5.24 -5.02
CA THR A 81 8.69 6.26 -5.80
C THR A 81 8.27 7.44 -4.92
N VAL A 82 7.73 7.16 -3.72
CA VAL A 82 7.31 8.20 -2.76
C VAL A 82 8.50 9.06 -2.32
N MET A 83 9.69 8.47 -2.18
CA MET A 83 10.87 9.17 -1.68
C MET A 83 11.68 9.92 -2.74
N ASN A 84 11.53 9.58 -4.02
CA ASN A 84 12.33 10.18 -5.10
C ASN A 84 11.52 11.10 -6.04
N ASP A 85 10.26 11.40 -5.70
CA ASP A 85 9.38 12.31 -6.47
C ASP A 85 9.33 11.98 -7.97
N GLY A 86 9.54 10.70 -8.32
CA GLY A 86 9.69 10.23 -9.70
C GLY A 86 8.36 10.00 -10.41
N SER A 87 8.40 9.87 -11.75
CA SER A 87 7.25 9.65 -12.64
C SER A 87 6.59 8.27 -12.52
N GLY A 88 6.91 7.50 -11.48
CA GLY A 88 6.23 6.25 -11.16
C GLY A 88 4.94 6.56 -10.40
N SER A 89 3.83 5.93 -10.77
CA SER A 89 2.65 5.91 -9.90
C SER A 89 2.26 4.46 -9.70
N ILE A 90 2.07 4.06 -8.45
CA ILE A 90 1.47 2.78 -8.12
C ILE A 90 -0.04 3.00 -8.13
N THR A 91 -0.71 2.31 -9.06
CA THR A 91 -2.16 2.39 -9.19
C THR A 91 -2.83 1.39 -8.27
N ILE A 92 -4.11 1.62 -7.96
CA ILE A 92 -4.94 0.63 -7.28
C ILE A 92 -4.98 -0.70 -8.08
N CYS A 93 -4.88 -0.63 -9.40
CA CYS A 93 -4.83 -1.82 -10.27
C CYS A 93 -3.55 -2.65 -10.08
N ASP A 94 -2.41 -2.02 -9.77
CA ASP A 94 -1.17 -2.74 -9.46
C ASP A 94 -1.33 -3.55 -8.17
N ILE A 95 -1.91 -2.92 -7.15
CA ILE A 95 -2.28 -3.56 -5.88
C ILE A 95 -3.26 -4.72 -6.12
N CYS A 96 -4.31 -4.49 -6.91
CA CYS A 96 -5.30 -5.51 -7.28
C CYS A 96 -4.66 -6.73 -7.95
N ARG A 97 -3.76 -6.51 -8.91
CA ARG A 97 -3.09 -7.60 -9.64
C ARG A 97 -2.19 -8.42 -8.74
N CYS A 98 -1.42 -7.79 -7.85
CA CYS A 98 -0.62 -8.50 -6.85
C CYS A 98 -1.53 -9.31 -5.92
N ALA A 99 -2.56 -8.68 -5.34
CA ALA A 99 -3.48 -9.35 -4.42
C ALA A 99 -4.24 -10.54 -5.02
N LYS A 100 -4.51 -10.52 -6.33
CA LYS A 100 -5.19 -11.63 -7.03
C LYS A 100 -4.29 -12.83 -7.30
N LYS A 101 -3.00 -12.63 -7.53
CA LYS A 101 -2.06 -13.72 -7.74
C LYS A 101 -1.99 -14.61 -6.49
N GLU A 102 -2.06 -14.00 -5.31
CA GLU A 102 -2.07 -14.70 -4.02
C GLU A 102 -3.33 -15.54 -3.75
N ARG A 103 -4.43 -15.33 -4.48
CA ARG A 103 -5.67 -16.09 -4.30
C ARG A 103 -5.75 -17.37 -5.14
N ARG A 104 -4.77 -17.63 -5.99
CA ARG A 104 -4.71 -18.78 -6.89
C ARG A 104 -3.72 -19.81 -6.39
#